data_AF-A0A0A9BK36-F1
#
_entry.id   AF-A0A0A9BK36-F1
#
_cell.length_a   1.000
_cell.length_b   1.000
_cell.length_c   1.000
_cell.angle_alpha   90.00
_cell.angle_beta   90.00
_cell.angle_gamma   90.00
#
_symmetry.space_group_name_H-M   'P 1'
#
loop_
_entity.id
_entity.type
_entity.pdbx_description
1 polymer ?
#
loop_
_entity_poly.entity_id
_entity_poly.type
_entity_poly.pdbx_seq_one_letter_code
_entity_poly.pdbx_strand_id
1 'polypeptide(L)'
;MEINYGLNVRIPVFWCTWVKHPSGVEVDNYGLIIVDLNNVGHKEYPWVLAERIAHVFYITDPVNEKKHIVVPKKQRIVGVENVEDEEEYN
;
A
#
# COMPACT_ATOMS: atom_id res chain seq x y z
N MET A 1 -14.83 -4.39 -1.48
CA MET A 1 -16.04 -5.14 -1.08
C MET A 1 -16.71 -4.34 0.04
N GLU A 2 -18.01 -4.09 -0.02
CA GLU A 2 -18.72 -3.33 1.02
C GLU A 2 -19.40 -4.30 1.99
N ILE A 3 -19.18 -4.15 3.30
CA ILE A 3 -19.86 -4.94 4.33
C ILE A 3 -20.97 -4.09 4.95
N ASN A 4 -22.16 -4.67 5.12
CA ASN A 4 -23.31 -4.04 5.76
C ASN A 4 -23.37 -4.43 7.24
N TYR A 5 -23.21 -3.45 8.14
CA TYR A 5 -23.12 -3.67 9.58
C TYR A 5 -24.46 -3.54 10.32
N GLY A 6 -25.61 -3.47 9.62
CA GLY A 6 -26.94 -3.55 10.24
C GLY A 6 -27.55 -2.24 10.76
N LEU A 7 -27.00 -1.07 10.37
CA LEU A 7 -27.48 0.25 10.81
C LEU A 7 -27.57 1.28 9.65
N ASN A 8 -27.79 0.84 8.41
CA ASN A 8 -27.59 1.63 7.17
C ASN A 8 -26.14 2.15 6.97
N VAL A 9 -25.18 1.66 7.76
CA VAL A 9 -23.76 1.97 7.60
C VAL A 9 -23.12 0.98 6.64
N ARG A 10 -22.56 1.51 5.55
CA ARG A 10 -21.75 0.77 4.58
C ARG A 10 -20.31 1.23 4.71
N ILE A 11 -19.41 0.30 4.99
CA ILE A 11 -17.98 0.61 5.11
C ILE A 11 -17.23 -0.13 3.99
N PRO A 12 -16.50 0.58 3.13
CA PRO A 12 -15.68 -0.05 2.12
C PRO A 12 -14.47 -0.72 2.77
N VAL A 13 -14.32 -2.03 2.52
CA VAL A 13 -13.16 -2.81 2.93
C VAL A 13 -12.51 -3.50 1.74
N PHE A 14 -11.19 -3.69 1.84
CA PHE A 14 -10.43 -4.49 0.89
C PHE A 14 -10.03 -5.81 1.53
N TRP A 15 -10.12 -6.87 0.74
CA TRP A 15 -9.43 -8.12 1.05
C TRP A 15 -7.98 -7.97 0.57
N CYS A 16 -7.01 -8.11 1.46
CA CYS A 16 -5.59 -8.08 1.14
C CYS A 16 -4.85 -9.27 1.78
N THR A 17 -3.77 -9.68 1.12
CA THR A 17 -2.79 -10.60 1.69
C THR A 17 -1.67 -9.78 2.30
N TRP A 18 -1.20 -10.18 3.48
CA TRP A 18 -0.12 -9.49 4.18
C TRP A 18 1.23 -10.07 3.78
N VAL A 19 2.20 -9.21 3.49
CA VAL A 19 3.62 -9.62 3.42
C VAL A 19 4.13 -9.83 4.84
N LYS A 20 4.94 -10.87 5.05
CA LYS A 20 5.49 -11.21 6.36
C LYS A 20 6.53 -10.17 6.78
N HIS A 21 6.33 -9.50 7.92
CA HIS A 21 7.33 -8.61 8.49
C HIS A 21 8.04 -9.30 9.68
N PRO A 22 9.38 -9.17 9.83
CA PRO A 22 10.29 -8.39 8.98
C PRO A 22 10.79 -9.14 7.74
N SER A 23 10.65 -10.47 7.65
CA SER A 23 11.39 -11.28 6.67
C SER A 23 11.02 -11.09 5.18
N GLY A 24 9.91 -10.42 4.88
CA GLY A 24 9.43 -10.15 3.53
C GLY A 24 9.44 -8.67 3.18
N VAL A 25 9.96 -7.81 4.07
CA VAL A 25 10.07 -6.36 3.86
C VAL A 25 11.50 -5.93 4.15
N GLU A 26 12.10 -5.25 3.20
CA GLU A 26 13.47 -4.74 3.28
C GLU A 26 13.46 -3.26 2.91
N VAL A 27 14.42 -2.53 3.45
CA VAL A 27 14.71 -1.15 3.05
C VAL A 27 16.14 -1.12 2.56
N ASP A 28 16.35 -0.67 1.32
CA ASP A 28 17.68 -0.62 0.73
C ASP A 28 18.47 0.61 1.20
N ASN A 29 19.70 0.75 0.69
CA ASN A 29 20.59 1.86 1.04
C ASN A 29 20.09 3.23 0.53
N TYR A 30 19.08 3.26 -0.34
CA TYR A 30 18.45 4.46 -0.88
C TYR A 30 17.10 4.77 -0.21
N GLY A 31 16.69 3.97 0.78
CA GLY A 31 15.41 4.12 1.47
C GLY A 31 14.22 3.56 0.70
N LEU A 32 14.44 2.81 -0.39
CA LEU A 32 13.37 2.15 -1.13
C LEU A 32 12.88 0.94 -0.34
N ILE A 33 11.55 0.81 -0.27
CA ILE A 33 10.91 -0.36 0.34
C ILE A 33 10.85 -1.46 -0.72
N ILE A 34 11.45 -2.60 -0.41
CA ILE A 34 11.47 -3.80 -1.24
C ILE A 34 10.67 -4.89 -0.53
N VAL A 35 9.75 -5.53 -1.24
CA VAL A 35 8.89 -6.59 -0.68
C VAL A 35 8.98 -7.88 -1.47
N ASP A 36 8.94 -9.00 -0.76
CA ASP A 36 8.69 -10.32 -1.35
C ASP A 36 7.20 -10.66 -1.21
N LEU A 37 6.44 -10.51 -2.30
CA LEU A 37 5.00 -10.77 -2.32
C LEU A 37 4.64 -12.25 -2.12
N ASN A 38 5.60 -13.17 -2.30
CA ASN A 38 5.40 -14.60 -2.05
C ASN A 38 5.62 -14.96 -0.58
N ASN A 39 6.29 -14.10 0.19
CA ASN A 39 6.51 -14.29 1.61
C ASN A 39 5.27 -13.84 2.40
N VAL A 40 4.18 -14.59 2.24
CA VAL A 40 2.89 -14.28 2.87
C VAL A 40 2.96 -14.48 4.39
N GLY A 41 2.56 -13.44 5.12
CA GLY A 41 2.44 -13.39 6.57
C GLY A 41 1.05 -13.75 7.06
N HIS A 42 0.39 -12.80 7.72
CA HIS A 42 -0.89 -12.99 8.40
C HIS A 42 -1.99 -13.44 7.43
N LYS A 43 -2.69 -14.54 7.75
CA LYS A 43 -3.73 -15.16 6.90
C LYS A 43 -5.13 -15.07 7.50
N GLU A 44 -5.20 -14.84 8.80
CA GLU A 44 -6.45 -14.67 9.55
C GLU A 44 -6.73 -13.18 9.51
N TYR A 45 -7.92 -12.70 9.13
CA TYR A 45 -8.24 -11.25 8.99
C TYR A 45 -7.55 -10.49 7.84
N PRO A 46 -7.90 -10.81 6.58
CA PRO A 46 -7.38 -10.11 5.40
C PRO A 46 -8.11 -8.79 5.12
N TRP A 47 -8.91 -8.26 6.04
CA TRP A 47 -9.77 -7.10 5.78
C TRP A 47 -9.13 -5.81 6.29
N VAL A 48 -9.03 -4.82 5.42
CA VAL A 48 -8.58 -3.47 5.77
C VAL A 48 -9.59 -2.43 5.32
N LEU A 49 -9.78 -1.39 6.13
CA LEU A 49 -10.63 -0.25 5.79
C LEU A 49 -10.03 0.52 4.62
N ALA A 50 -10.85 0.88 3.64
CA ALA A 50 -10.38 1.64 2.48
C ALA A 50 -9.73 2.99 2.85
N GLU A 51 -10.17 3.61 3.95
CA GLU A 51 -9.60 4.86 4.46
C GLU A 51 -8.18 4.73 5.02
N ARG A 52 -7.75 3.50 5.36
CA ARG A 52 -6.46 3.22 6.03
C ARG A 52 -5.39 2.70 5.09
N ILE A 53 -5.66 2.64 3.79
CA ILE A 53 -4.69 2.14 2.81
C ILE A 53 -4.10 3.29 1.99
N ALA A 54 -2.80 3.18 1.71
CA ALA A 54 -2.16 3.95 0.66
C ALA A 54 -2.17 3.14 -0.64
N HIS A 55 -2.46 3.79 -1.77
CA HIS A 55 -2.26 3.17 -3.07
C HIS A 55 -0.78 3.18 -3.44
N VAL A 56 -0.27 2.03 -3.85
CA VAL A 56 1.13 1.84 -4.25
C VAL A 56 1.20 1.11 -5.59
N PHE A 57 2.31 1.27 -6.28
CA PHE A 57 2.71 0.46 -7.43
C PHE A 57 3.83 -0.49 -7.01
N TYR A 58 3.85 -1.66 -7.61
CA TYR A 58 4.93 -2.63 -7.47
C TYR A 58 5.73 -2.67 -8.77
N ILE A 59 7.03 -2.43 -8.67
CA ILE A 59 7.96 -2.53 -9.79
C ILE A 59 8.88 -3.72 -9.50
N THR A 60 9.06 -4.63 -10.45
CA THR A 60 10.02 -5.74 -10.29
C THR A 60 11.41 -5.19 -10.01
N ASP A 61 12.06 -5.69 -8.95
CA ASP A 61 13.41 -5.30 -8.61
C ASP A 61 14.39 -5.82 -9.68
N PRO A 62 15.21 -4.95 -10.31
CA PRO A 62 16.18 -5.37 -11.32
C PRO A 62 17.29 -6.28 -10.76
N VAL A 63 17.53 -6.27 -9.44
CA VAL A 63 18.53 -7.11 -8.78
C VAL A 63 17.96 -8.50 -8.46
N ASN A 64 16.66 -8.59 -8.17
CA ASN A 64 15.99 -9.84 -7.83
C ASN A 64 14.55 -9.87 -8.33
N GLU A 65 14.31 -10.64 -9.40
CA GLU A 65 12.99 -10.77 -10.05
C GLU A 65 11.85 -11.27 -9.15
N LYS A 66 12.17 -11.86 -7.99
CA LYS A 66 11.18 -12.34 -7.01
C LYS A 66 10.73 -11.26 -6.03
N LYS A 67 11.38 -10.10 -6.05
CA LYS A 67 11.11 -8.97 -5.17
C LYS A 67 10.57 -7.79 -5.97
N HIS A 68 9.87 -6.92 -5.26
CA HIS A 68 9.25 -5.74 -5.85
C HIS A 68 9.55 -4.49 -5.03
N ILE A 69 9.92 -3.42 -5.72
CA ILE A 69 10.04 -2.08 -5.16
C ILE A 69 8.63 -1.48 -5.03
N VAL A 70 8.33 -0.94 -3.85
CA VAL A 70 7.05 -0.29 -3.55
C VAL A 70 7.17 1.21 -3.84
N VAL A 71 6.36 1.71 -4.77
CA VAL A 71 6.31 3.13 -5.12
C VAL A 71 4.96 3.70 -4.70
N PRO A 72 4.91 4.67 -3.76
CA PRO A 72 3.66 5.30 -3.38
C PRO A 72 3.05 6.04 -4.57
N LYS A 73 1.77 5.85 -4.81
CA LYS A 73 1.04 6.65 -5.80
C LYS A 73 0.81 8.04 -5.20
N LYS A 74 1.28 9.10 -5.86
CA LYS A 74 0.81 10.47 -5.56
C LYS A 74 -0.70 10.51 -5.83
N GLN A 75 -1.50 10.58 -4.78
CA GLN A 75 -2.94 10.80 -4.90
C GLN A 75 -3.19 12.28 -5.18
N ARG A 76 -3.26 12.70 -6.44
CA ARG A 76 -3.96 13.96 -6.78
C ARG A 76 -5.45 13.66 -6.68
N ILE A 77 -6.08 14.05 -5.57
CA ILE A 77 -7.54 14.06 -5.47
C ILE A 77 -8.01 15.21 -6.36
N VAL A 78 -8.45 14.89 -7.59
CA VAL A 78 -9.08 15.89 -8.47
C VAL A 78 -10.42 16.27 -7.83
N GLY A 79 -10.45 17.42 -7.16
CA GLY A 79 -11.62 17.92 -6.41
C GLY A 79 -11.32 18.58 -5.06
N VAL A 80 -10.06 18.61 -4.60
CA VAL A 80 -9.65 19.45 -3.48
C VAL A 80 -9.01 20.71 -4.05
N GLU A 81 -9.71 21.83 -3.99
CA GLU A 81 -9.10 23.14 -4.24
C GLU A 81 -8.09 23.45 -3.12
N ASN A 82 -6.86 23.74 -3.56
CA ASN A 82 -5.79 24.49 -2.88
C ASN A 82 -5.16 23.86 -1.62
N VAL A 83 -4.06 23.14 -1.83
CA VAL A 83 -2.76 23.49 -1.22
C VAL A 83 -1.70 23.32 -2.31
N GLU A 84 -1.17 24.42 -2.81
CA GLU A 84 0.13 24.44 -3.46
C GLU A 84 1.16 24.23 -2.36
N ASP A 85 1.87 23.11 -2.39
CA ASP A 85 3.25 23.09 -1.89
C ASP A 85 4.13 22.96 -3.14
N GLU A 86 4.38 24.14 -3.73
CA GLU A 86 5.55 24.35 -4.58
C GLU A 86 6.80 24.19 -3.70
N GLU A 87 7.75 23.41 -4.21
CA GLU A 87 9.16 23.34 -3.77
C GLU A 87 9.50 22.61 -2.46
N GLU A 88 10.04 21.38 -2.58
CA GLU A 88 11.23 20.90 -1.84
C GLU A 88 11.62 19.49 -2.34
N TYR A 89 12.75 19.14 -2.98
CA TYR A 89 13.97 19.78 -3.50
C TYR A 89 14.46 18.92 -4.71
N ASN A 90 15.37 19.50 -5.49
CA ASN A 90 16.30 18.81 -6.40
C ASN A 90 16.97 17.57 -5.79
#